data_AF-A7YF08-F1
#
_entry.id   AF-A7YF08-F1
#
_cell.length_a   1.000
_cell.length_b   1.000
_cell.length_c   1.000
_cell.angle_alpha   90.00
_cell.angle_beta   90.00
_cell.angle_gamma   90.00
#
_symmetry.space_group_name_H-M   'P 1'
#
loop_
_entity.id
_entity.type
_entity.pdbx_description
1 polymer ?
#
loop_
_entity_poly.entity_id
_entity_poly.type
_entity_poly.pdbx_seq_one_letter_code
_entity_poly.pdbx_strand_id
1 'polypeptide(L)' 'INECDASNQCAQQCYNILGSFICQCNQGYELSS' A
#
# COMPACT_ATOMS: atom_id res chain seq x y z
N ILE A 1 10.65 -7.43 -8.92
CA ILE A 1 9.37 -6.73 -9.12
C ILE A 1 9.15 -5.88 -7.87
N ASN A 2 8.72 -4.62 -8.03
CA ASN A 2 8.33 -3.78 -6.90
C ASN A 2 6.85 -3.48 -7.11
N GLU A 3 6.04 -4.18 -6.34
CA GLU A 3 4.59 -4.14 -6.37
C GLU A 3 4.07 -2.74 -5.99
N CYS A 4 4.88 -1.91 -5.33
CA CYS A 4 4.57 -0.50 -5.05
C CYS A 4 4.89 0.48 -6.19
N ASP A 5 5.64 0.06 -7.20
CA ASP A 5 6.01 0.91 -8.35
C ASP A 5 4.85 1.01 -9.38
N ALA A 6 3.86 0.12 -9.26
CA ALA A 6 2.59 0.22 -9.97
C ALA A 6 1.79 1.42 -9.41
N SER A 7 1.92 2.56 -10.08
CA SER A 7 1.27 3.82 -9.72
C SER A 7 -0.25 3.61 -9.48
N ASN A 8 -0.71 3.84 -8.24
CA ASN A 8 -2.08 3.63 -7.68
C ASN A 8 -2.40 2.34 -6.89
N GLN A 9 -1.42 1.54 -6.45
CA GLN A 9 -1.76 0.39 -5.58
C GLN A 9 -2.19 0.81 -4.16
N CYS A 10 -1.70 1.94 -3.63
CA CYS A 10 -2.06 2.46 -2.31
C CYS A 10 -2.31 3.97 -2.35
N ALA A 11 -3.31 4.43 -1.59
CA ALA A 11 -3.57 5.87 -1.43
C ALA A 11 -2.61 6.56 -0.45
N GLN A 12 -1.91 5.80 0.39
CA GLN A 12 -1.07 6.32 1.48
C GLN A 12 0.32 5.67 1.48
N GLN A 13 0.59 4.72 2.37
CA GLN A 13 1.89 4.05 2.45
C GLN A 13 1.81 2.68 1.78
N CYS A 14 2.77 2.38 0.91
CA CYS A 14 2.94 1.06 0.30
C CYS A 14 4.21 0.41 0.83
N TYR A 15 4.07 -0.82 1.31
CA TYR A 15 5.17 -1.67 1.76
C TYR A 15 5.32 -2.82 0.77
N ASN A 16 6.43 -2.81 0.05
CA ASN A 16 6.76 -3.83 -0.93
C ASN A 16 7.18 -5.13 -0.23
N ILE A 17 6.58 -6.24 -0.62
CA ILE A 17 6.85 -7.58 -0.07
C ILE A 17 7.17 -8.47 -1.27
N LEU A 18 8.07 -9.44 -1.11
CA LEU A 18 8.37 -10.36 -2.22
C LEU A 18 7.11 -11.20 -2.55
N GLY A 19 6.45 -10.88 -3.66
CA GLY A 19 5.24 -11.55 -4.15
C GLY A 19 3.93 -10.91 -3.69
N SER A 20 3.95 -9.78 -2.98
CA SER A 20 2.74 -9.05 -2.54
C SER A 20 3.08 -7.62 -2.12
N PHE A 21 2.07 -6.82 -1.76
CA PHE A 21 2.26 -5.52 -1.15
C PHE A 21 1.27 -5.34 0.00
N ILE A 22 1.65 -4.55 1.00
CA ILE A 22 0.73 -4.11 2.05
C ILE A 22 0.56 -2.59 1.92
N CYS A 23 -0.71 -2.17 1.85
CA CYS A 23 -1.05 -0.77 2.04
C CYS A 23 -1.28 -0.50 3.53
N GLN A 24 -0.62 0.52 4.05
CA GLN A 24 -0.88 1.02 5.39
C GLN A 24 -1.42 2.45 5.30
N CYS A 25 -2.44 2.72 6.10
CA CYS A 25 -2.94 4.06 6.32
C CYS A 25 -2.24 4.70 7.52
N ASN A 26 -2.08 6.02 7.48
CA ASN A 26 -1.63 6.80 8.63
C ASN A 26 -2.60 6.60 9.79
N GLN A 27 -2.06 6.64 11.01
CA GLN A 27 -2.84 6.42 12.23
C GLN A 27 -4.01 7.44 12.29
N GLY A 28 -5.25 6.93 12.38
CA GLY A 28 -6.48 7.74 12.33
C GLY A 28 -7.19 7.74 10.96
N TYR A 29 -6.60 7.12 9.93
CA TYR A 29 -7.26 6.84 8.66
C TYR A 29 -7.54 5.36 8.56
N GLU A 30 -8.81 5.01 8.41
CA GLU A 30 -9.26 3.66 8.12
C GLU A 30 -9.47 3.58 6.61
N LEU A 31 -9.01 2.50 5.98
CA LEU A 31 -9.44 2.18 4.62
C LEU A 31 -10.96 1.99 4.70
N SER A 32 -11.72 2.98 4.23
CA SER A 32 -13.16 2.84 4.10
C SER A 32 -13.40 1.66 3.16
N SER A 33 -14.00 0.60 3.71
CA SER A 33 -14.16 -0.72 3.08
C SER A 33 -14.98 -0.68 1.79
#